data_AF-V9LH33-F1
#
_entry.id   AF-V9LH33-F1
#
_cell.length_a   1.000
_cell.length_b   1.000
_cell.length_c   1.000
_cell.angle_alpha   90.00
_cell.angle_beta   90.00
_cell.angle_gamma   90.00
#
_symmetry.space_group_name_H-M   'P 1'
#
loop_
_entity.id
_entity.type
_entity.pdbx_description
1 polymer ?
#
loop_
_entity_poly.entity_id
_entity_poly.type
_entity_poly.pdbx_seq_one_letter_code
_entity_poly.pdbx_strand_id
1 'polypeptide(L)'
;MAEEESAGSLAEFRKVLRGLSDGELRRLTAYLRAELAHVASHDPLHLVQQLFAKRVVSRELTERLDGVNRKIGPKKAADLLLKHVVENSRECVTGLWETLFAERERFPSPNLTRILSRLLSTGRNILDEISLNTLGVQLPIDLKEYHHLHRSHLQRCLLPLSPHRSEE
;
A
#
# COMPACT_ATOMS: atom_id res chain seq x y z
N MET A 1 -26.65 -21.92 3.78
CA MET A 1 -25.74 -21.93 2.62
C MET A 1 -24.81 -20.74 2.81
N ALA A 2 -23.66 -20.97 3.43
CA ALA A 2 -22.64 -19.94 3.57
C ALA A 2 -21.87 -19.91 2.25
N GLU A 3 -21.93 -18.78 1.55
CA GLU A 3 -20.95 -18.47 0.52
C GLU A 3 -19.61 -18.32 1.23
N GLU A 4 -18.81 -19.38 1.23
CA GLU A 4 -17.37 -19.26 1.45
C GLU A 4 -16.83 -18.38 0.31
N GLU A 5 -16.72 -17.08 0.57
CA GLU A 5 -15.86 -16.18 -0.18
C GLU A 5 -14.52 -16.91 -0.36
N SER A 6 -14.23 -17.31 -1.59
CA SER A 6 -13.00 -17.99 -1.96
C SER A 6 -11.82 -17.08 -1.60
N ALA A 7 -11.30 -17.21 -0.38
CA ALA A 7 -10.05 -16.64 0.03
C ALA A 7 -8.99 -17.24 -0.91
N GLY A 8 -8.56 -16.46 -1.90
CA GLY A 8 -7.68 -16.95 -2.96
C GLY A 8 -6.46 -17.67 -2.38
N SER A 9 -6.00 -18.71 -3.06
CA SER A 9 -4.87 -19.49 -2.57
C SER A 9 -3.57 -18.69 -2.67
N LEU A 10 -2.58 -18.99 -1.81
CA LEU A 10 -1.24 -18.41 -1.92
C LEU A 10 -0.61 -18.69 -3.30
N ALA A 11 -0.98 -19.80 -3.94
CA ALA A 11 -0.50 -20.16 -5.28
C ALA A 11 -1.05 -19.20 -6.36
N GLU A 12 -2.32 -18.82 -6.28
CA GLU A 12 -2.93 -17.83 -7.16
C GLU A 12 -2.33 -16.45 -6.92
N PHE A 13 -2.15 -16.08 -5.66
CA PHE A 13 -1.50 -14.81 -5.30
C PHE A 13 -0.09 -14.70 -5.88
N ARG A 14 0.70 -15.77 -5.80
CA ARG A 14 2.02 -15.87 -6.45
C ARG A 14 1.96 -15.67 -7.96
N LYS A 15 0.93 -16.22 -8.63
CA LYS A 15 0.73 -16.03 -10.07
C LYS A 15 0.48 -14.56 -10.40
N VAL A 16 -0.31 -13.87 -9.59
CA VAL A 16 -0.54 -12.42 -9.71
C VAL A 16 0.76 -11.64 -9.55
N LEU A 17 1.51 -11.87 -8.47
CA LEU A 17 2.77 -11.17 -8.21
C LEU A 17 3.79 -11.37 -9.33
N ARG A 18 3.89 -12.58 -9.90
CA ARG A 18 4.77 -12.84 -11.05
C ARG A 18 4.39 -12.05 -12.30
N GLY A 19 3.10 -11.74 -12.47
CA GLY A 19 2.59 -10.93 -13.58
C GLY A 19 2.90 -9.43 -13.46
N LEU A 20 3.34 -8.97 -12.28
CA LEU A 20 3.79 -7.60 -12.04
C LEU A 20 5.29 -7.48 -12.34
N SER A 21 5.64 -6.43 -13.10
CA SER A 21 7.03 -6.00 -13.24
C SER A 21 7.60 -5.50 -11.91
N ASP A 22 8.92 -5.44 -11.79
CA ASP A 22 9.58 -4.92 -10.57
C ASP A 22 9.14 -3.48 -10.25
N GLY A 23 9.06 -2.62 -11.27
CA GLY A 23 8.61 -1.23 -11.11
C GLY A 23 7.16 -1.12 -10.62
N GLU A 24 6.26 -1.97 -11.12
CA GLU A 24 4.87 -2.03 -10.66
C GLU A 24 4.78 -2.48 -9.20
N LEU A 25 5.50 -3.55 -8.85
CA LEU A 25 5.52 -4.08 -7.48
C LEU A 25 6.07 -3.04 -6.49
N ARG A 26 7.14 -2.33 -6.86
CA ARG A 26 7.73 -1.26 -6.05
C ARG A 26 6.78 -0.07 -5.90
N ARG A 27 6.09 0.36 -6.97
CA ARG A 27 5.08 1.43 -6.90
C ARG A 27 3.95 1.08 -5.94
N LEU A 28 3.43 -0.15 -6.04
CA LEU A 28 2.41 -0.67 -5.15
C LEU A 28 2.88 -0.64 -3.68
N THR A 29 4.07 -1.18 -3.41
CA THR A 29 4.64 -1.20 -2.05
C THR A 29 4.90 0.20 -1.51
N ALA A 30 5.34 1.14 -2.35
CA ALA A 30 5.57 2.53 -1.95
C ALA A 30 4.26 3.26 -1.62
N TYR A 31 3.22 3.10 -2.44
CA TYR A 31 1.90 3.68 -2.22
C TYR A 31 1.30 3.24 -0.87
N LEU A 32 1.54 1.98 -0.49
CA LEU A 32 0.98 1.37 0.71
C LEU A 32 1.91 1.40 1.92
N ARG A 33 3.02 2.15 1.83
CA ARG A 33 4.08 2.14 2.84
C ARG A 33 3.55 2.42 4.26
N ALA A 34 2.63 3.38 4.41
CA ALA A 34 2.08 3.72 5.71
C ALA A 34 1.27 2.57 6.34
N GLU A 35 0.48 1.88 5.52
CA GLU A 35 -0.32 0.73 5.97
C GLU A 35 0.56 -0.48 6.28
N LEU A 36 1.56 -0.73 5.42
CA LEU A 36 2.56 -1.77 5.65
C LEU A 36 3.34 -1.50 6.95
N ALA A 37 3.69 -0.24 7.22
CA ALA A 37 4.37 0.13 8.46
C ALA A 37 3.48 -0.10 9.68
N HIS A 38 2.19 0.22 9.58
CA HIS A 38 1.22 -0.06 10.65
C HIS A 38 1.12 -1.56 10.93
N VAL A 39 0.95 -2.37 9.88
CA VAL A 39 0.86 -3.83 9.95
C VAL A 39 2.13 -4.45 10.53
N ALA A 40 3.29 -4.07 10.01
CA ALA A 40 4.58 -4.55 10.49
C ALA A 40 4.90 -4.10 11.92
N SER A 41 4.34 -2.97 12.38
CA SER A 41 4.52 -2.48 13.75
C SER A 41 3.72 -3.26 14.78
N HIS A 42 2.69 -4.02 14.37
CA HIS A 42 1.89 -4.82 15.28
C HIS A 42 2.72 -5.94 15.91
N ASP A 43 3.48 -6.67 15.08
CA ASP A 43 4.39 -7.72 15.52
C ASP A 43 5.60 -7.82 14.55
N PRO A 44 6.58 -6.91 14.69
CA PRO A 44 7.73 -6.87 13.79
C PRO A 44 8.63 -8.09 13.94
N LEU A 45 8.65 -8.72 15.12
CA LEU A 45 9.49 -9.89 15.40
C LEU A 45 8.94 -11.15 14.73
N HIS A 46 7.63 -11.38 14.79
CA HIS A 46 7.03 -12.49 14.04
C HIS A 46 7.19 -12.29 12.54
N LEU A 47 6.94 -11.06 12.05
CA LEU A 47 7.05 -10.78 10.62
C LEU A 47 8.48 -11.04 10.11
N VAL A 48 9.51 -10.59 10.83
CA VAL A 48 10.90 -10.88 10.44
C VAL A 48 11.24 -12.37 10.52
N GLN A 49 10.71 -13.10 11.51
CA GLN A 49 10.91 -14.56 11.61
C GLN A 49 10.31 -15.31 10.41
N GLN A 50 9.10 -14.92 9.97
CA GLN A 50 8.48 -15.51 8.78
C GLN A 50 9.28 -15.22 7.51
N LEU A 51 9.79 -14.00 7.38
CA LEU A 51 10.67 -13.61 6.27
C LEU A 51 12.01 -14.37 6.32
N PHE A 52 12.57 -14.58 7.50
CA PHE A 52 13.80 -15.33 7.69
C PHE A 52 13.60 -16.80 7.30
N ALA A 53 12.49 -17.42 7.72
CA ALA A 53 12.13 -18.79 7.34
C ALA A 53 12.00 -18.96 5.82
N LYS A 54 11.52 -17.93 5.11
CA LYS A 54 11.44 -17.88 3.64
C LYS A 54 12.74 -17.43 2.96
N ARG A 55 13.83 -17.25 3.70
CA ARG A 55 15.14 -16.76 3.21
C ARG A 55 15.07 -15.39 2.52
N VAL A 56 14.11 -14.56 2.92
CA VAL A 56 13.90 -13.21 2.40
C VAL A 56 14.81 -12.19 3.09
N VAL A 57 15.13 -12.42 4.37
CA VAL A 57 15.99 -11.57 5.18
C VAL A 57 17.11 -12.39 5.82
N SER A 58 18.23 -11.73 6.12
CA SER A 58 19.39 -12.38 6.73
C SER A 58 19.30 -12.45 8.27
N ARG A 59 20.17 -13.26 8.87
CA ARG A 59 20.26 -13.37 10.33
C ARG A 59 20.70 -12.04 10.93
N GLU A 60 21.67 -11.37 10.30
CA GLU A 60 22.21 -10.08 10.75
C GLU A 60 21.12 -9.01 10.78
N LEU A 61 20.23 -8.98 9.78
CA LEU A 61 19.09 -8.08 9.79
C LEU A 61 18.12 -8.39 10.94
N THR A 62 17.88 -9.68 11.19
CA THR A 62 16.98 -10.14 12.25
C THR A 62 17.47 -9.72 13.64
N GLU A 63 18.76 -9.93 13.92
CA GLU A 63 19.42 -9.49 15.16
C GLU A 63 19.39 -7.97 15.32
N ARG A 64 19.67 -7.23 14.24
CA ARG A 64 19.59 -5.77 14.24
C ARG A 64 18.17 -5.28 14.51
N LEU A 65 17.16 -5.93 13.95
CA LEU A 65 15.75 -5.59 14.16
C LEU A 65 15.31 -5.88 15.60
N ASP A 66 15.72 -7.00 16.18
CA ASP A 66 15.48 -7.30 17.60
C ASP A 66 16.12 -6.22 18.51
N GLY A 67 17.36 -5.84 18.22
CA GLY A 67 18.05 -4.75 18.92
C GLY A 67 17.31 -3.41 18.84
N VAL A 68 16.80 -3.04 17.66
CA VAL A 68 16.01 -1.81 17.46
C VAL A 68 14.65 -1.90 18.15
N ASN A 69 13.97 -3.05 18.07
CA ASN A 69 12.69 -3.28 18.71
C ASN A 69 12.78 -3.10 20.23
N ARG A 70 13.83 -3.63 20.86
CA ARG A 70 14.06 -3.52 22.31
C ARG A 70 14.49 -2.12 22.76
N LYS A 71 15.32 -1.42 21.96
CA LYS A 71 15.91 -0.13 22.36
C LYS A 71 15.05 1.08 22.00
N ILE A 72 14.35 1.03 20.86
CA ILE A 72 13.62 2.18 20.30
C ILE A 72 12.12 1.87 20.20
N GLY A 73 11.78 0.65 19.80
CA GLY A 73 10.40 0.19 19.75
C GLY A 73 9.97 -0.41 18.41
N PRO A 74 8.76 -1.01 18.37
CA PRO A 74 8.29 -1.81 17.25
C PRO A 74 8.08 -1.01 15.98
N LYS A 75 7.64 0.24 16.09
CA LYS A 75 7.46 1.12 14.94
C LYS A 75 8.76 1.38 14.19
N LYS A 76 9.86 1.62 14.92
CA LYS A 76 11.16 1.86 14.30
C LYS A 76 11.75 0.58 13.69
N ALA A 77 11.50 -0.57 14.31
CA ALA A 77 11.87 -1.86 13.75
C ALA A 77 11.10 -2.14 12.45
N ALA A 78 9.79 -1.91 12.43
CA ALA A 78 8.95 -2.04 11.24
C ALA A 78 9.43 -1.12 10.09
N ASP A 79 9.71 0.15 10.37
CA ASP A 79 10.25 1.08 9.39
C ASP A 79 11.59 0.61 8.81
N LEU A 80 12.48 0.09 9.65
CA LEU A 80 13.77 -0.45 9.23
C LEU A 80 13.60 -1.69 8.36
N LEU A 81 12.71 -2.62 8.75
CA LEU A 81 12.41 -3.83 8.00
C LEU A 81 11.88 -3.48 6.62
N LEU A 82 10.85 -2.61 6.54
CA LEU A 82 10.24 -2.22 5.28
C LEU A 82 11.23 -1.46 4.40
N LYS A 83 12.04 -0.55 4.97
CA LYS A 83 13.09 0.12 4.21
C LYS A 83 14.05 -0.90 3.59
N HIS A 84 14.54 -1.85 4.38
CA HIS A 84 15.46 -2.87 3.90
C HIS A 84 14.83 -3.73 2.81
N VAL A 85 13.64 -4.27 3.03
CA VAL A 85 12.96 -5.14 2.06
C VAL A 85 12.66 -4.42 0.74
N VAL A 86 12.19 -3.16 0.82
CA VAL A 86 11.87 -2.36 -0.37
C VAL A 86 13.11 -1.96 -1.16
N GLU A 87 14.24 -1.69 -0.50
CA GLU A 87 15.47 -1.25 -1.17
C GLU A 87 16.34 -2.40 -1.70
N ASN A 88 16.04 -3.65 -1.33
CA ASN A 88 16.77 -4.84 -1.79
C ASN A 88 16.26 -5.33 -3.17
N SER A 89 16.08 -6.64 -3.31
CA SER A 89 15.73 -7.29 -4.57
C SER A 89 14.21 -7.43 -4.73
N ARG A 90 13.79 -7.71 -5.96
CA ARG A 90 12.38 -8.01 -6.27
C ARG A 90 11.88 -9.21 -5.46
N GLU A 91 12.73 -10.20 -5.25
CA GLU A 91 12.43 -11.41 -4.47
C GLU A 91 12.14 -11.04 -3.02
N CYS A 92 12.85 -10.07 -2.44
CA CYS A 92 12.56 -9.60 -1.08
C CYS A 92 11.17 -8.97 -1.00
N VAL A 93 10.84 -8.08 -1.95
CA VAL A 93 9.52 -7.44 -2.01
C VAL A 93 8.41 -8.48 -2.23
N THR A 94 8.64 -9.45 -3.12
CA THR A 94 7.71 -10.56 -3.38
C THR A 94 7.49 -11.40 -2.12
N GLY A 95 8.56 -11.75 -1.42
CA GLY A 95 8.52 -12.53 -0.19
C GLY A 95 7.77 -11.82 0.95
N LEU A 96 7.86 -10.48 1.03
CA LEU A 96 7.03 -9.69 1.93
C LEU A 96 5.55 -9.81 1.60
N TRP A 97 5.17 -9.59 0.35
CA TRP A 97 3.77 -9.71 -0.08
C TRP A 97 3.20 -11.12 0.17
N GLU A 98 3.96 -12.17 -0.14
CA GLU A 98 3.55 -13.54 0.14
C GLU A 98 3.36 -13.80 1.64
N THR A 99 4.22 -13.24 2.48
CA THR A 99 4.15 -13.39 3.94
C THR A 99 2.92 -12.66 4.48
N LEU A 100 2.67 -11.43 4.04
CA LEU A 100 1.48 -10.67 4.42
C LEU A 100 0.19 -11.35 3.96
N PHE A 101 0.20 -11.99 2.79
CA PHE A 101 -0.95 -12.75 2.30
C PHE A 101 -1.23 -13.99 3.15
N ALA A 102 -0.18 -14.74 3.50
CA ALA A 102 -0.29 -15.93 4.34
C ALA A 102 -0.75 -15.59 5.76
N GLU A 103 -0.27 -14.47 6.31
CA GLU A 103 -0.55 -14.02 7.68
C GLU A 103 -1.69 -12.98 7.76
N ARG A 104 -2.49 -12.82 6.69
CA ARG A 104 -3.50 -11.75 6.57
C ARG A 104 -4.53 -11.73 7.72
N GLU A 105 -4.83 -12.90 8.29
CA GLU A 105 -5.75 -13.03 9.43
C GLU A 105 -5.14 -12.53 10.75
N ARG A 106 -3.81 -12.58 10.85
CA ARG A 106 -3.04 -12.10 12.01
C ARG A 106 -2.79 -10.60 11.98
N PHE A 107 -2.89 -9.98 10.80
CA PHE A 107 -2.69 -8.56 10.59
C PHE A 107 -4.00 -7.88 10.17
N PRO A 108 -4.90 -7.56 11.12
CA PRO A 108 -6.20 -6.98 10.81
C PRO A 108 -6.06 -5.51 10.39
N SER A 109 -5.69 -5.28 9.13
CA SER A 109 -5.81 -3.99 8.47
C SER A 109 -6.87 -4.11 7.38
N PRO A 110 -8.04 -3.46 7.52
CA PRO A 110 -9.10 -3.55 6.52
C PRO A 110 -8.64 -3.05 5.16
N ASN A 111 -7.71 -2.09 5.12
CA ASN A 111 -7.13 -1.62 3.87
C ASN A 111 -6.21 -2.68 3.24
N LEU A 112 -5.30 -3.29 4.02
CA LEU A 112 -4.44 -4.35 3.52
C LEU A 112 -5.27 -5.53 2.99
N THR A 113 -6.27 -5.97 3.74
CA THR A 113 -7.19 -7.05 3.32
C THR A 113 -7.87 -6.71 2.01
N ARG A 114 -8.40 -5.48 1.87
CA ARG A 114 -9.00 -5.00 0.62
C ARG A 114 -8.02 -4.99 -0.53
N ILE A 115 -6.76 -4.62 -0.32
CA ILE A 115 -5.75 -4.60 -1.38
C ILE A 115 -5.36 -6.01 -1.80
N LEU A 116 -5.15 -6.92 -0.84
CA LEU A 116 -4.82 -8.31 -1.11
C LEU A 116 -5.95 -9.02 -1.87
N SER A 117 -7.21 -8.79 -1.47
CA SER A 117 -8.37 -9.35 -2.18
C SER A 117 -8.52 -8.78 -3.58
N ARG A 118 -8.28 -7.47 -3.76
CA ARG A 118 -8.31 -6.84 -5.08
C ARG A 118 -7.18 -7.32 -5.98
N LEU A 119 -5.97 -7.53 -5.46
CA LEU A 119 -4.85 -8.08 -6.24
C LEU A 119 -5.22 -9.45 -6.80
N LEU A 120 -5.88 -10.28 -5.98
CA LEU A 120 -6.40 -11.58 -6.39
C LEU A 120 -7.51 -11.47 -7.45
N SER A 121 -8.48 -10.57 -7.27
CA SER A 121 -9.68 -10.52 -8.10
C SER A 121 -9.51 -9.76 -9.42
N THR A 122 -8.69 -8.71 -9.44
CA THR A 122 -8.62 -7.76 -10.56
C THR A 122 -7.21 -7.50 -11.08
N GLY A 123 -6.17 -8.07 -10.47
CA GLY A 123 -4.79 -7.93 -10.95
C GLY A 123 -4.36 -6.46 -11.10
N ARG A 124 -3.97 -6.06 -12.32
CA ARG A 124 -3.33 -4.75 -12.63
C ARG A 124 -4.21 -3.51 -12.43
N ASN A 125 -5.54 -3.64 -12.28
CA ASN A 125 -6.43 -2.47 -12.11
C ASN A 125 -6.08 -1.57 -10.91
N ILE A 126 -5.45 -2.13 -9.86
CA ILE A 126 -4.98 -1.35 -8.70
C ILE A 126 -3.86 -0.39 -9.11
N LEU A 127 -3.00 -0.79 -10.04
CA LEU A 127 -1.90 0.06 -10.52
C LEU A 127 -2.41 1.22 -11.36
N ASP A 128 -3.51 1.04 -12.07
CA ASP A 128 -4.16 2.12 -12.82
C ASP A 128 -4.78 3.15 -11.86
N GLU A 129 -5.43 2.70 -10.78
CA GLU A 129 -5.89 3.61 -9.72
C GLU A 129 -4.75 4.32 -9.00
N ILE A 130 -3.66 3.61 -8.67
CA ILE A 130 -2.47 4.24 -8.09
C ILE A 130 -1.90 5.28 -9.06
N SER A 131 -1.81 4.96 -10.35
CA SER A 131 -1.36 5.90 -11.38
C SER A 131 -2.26 7.13 -11.41
N LEU A 132 -3.58 6.96 -11.45
CA LEU A 132 -4.55 8.06 -11.46
C LEU A 132 -4.50 8.91 -10.18
N ASN A 133 -4.34 8.29 -9.01
CA ASN A 133 -4.28 8.98 -7.72
C ASN A 133 -2.93 9.71 -7.51
N THR A 134 -1.83 9.15 -8.03
CA THR A 134 -0.47 9.67 -7.78
C THR A 134 -0.03 10.66 -8.86
N LEU A 135 -0.43 10.43 -10.12
CA LEU A 135 -0.05 11.26 -11.28
C LEU A 135 -1.19 12.16 -11.76
N GLY A 136 -2.40 12.00 -11.22
CA GLY A 136 -3.60 12.65 -11.72
C GLY A 136 -4.10 12.02 -13.03
N VAL A 137 -5.27 12.46 -13.48
CA VAL A 137 -5.71 12.19 -14.85
C VAL A 137 -4.81 12.99 -15.79
N GLN A 138 -4.07 12.33 -16.67
CA GLN A 138 -3.45 12.96 -17.84
C GLN A 138 -4.57 13.38 -18.79
N LEU A 139 -5.22 14.50 -18.48
CA LEU A 139 -6.24 15.08 -19.34
C LEU A 139 -5.53 15.60 -20.60
N PRO A 140 -6.07 15.32 -21.80
CA PRO A 140 -5.67 16.03 -23.01
C PRO A 140 -5.63 17.54 -22.75
N ILE A 141 -4.72 18.27 -23.41
CA ILE A 141 -4.49 19.70 -23.19
C ILE A 141 -5.82 20.47 -23.18
N ASP A 142 -6.70 20.15 -24.13
CA ASP A 142 -8.03 20.73 -24.30
C ASP A 142 -8.96 20.53 -23.08
N LEU A 143 -8.89 19.35 -22.45
CA LEU A 143 -9.67 19.00 -21.26
C LEU A 143 -9.08 19.59 -19.98
N LYS A 144 -7.76 19.80 -19.95
CA LYS A 144 -7.07 20.47 -18.83
C LYS A 144 -7.44 21.95 -18.77
N GLU A 145 -7.53 22.60 -19.92
CA GLU A 145 -8.07 23.97 -20.03
C GLU A 145 -9.52 24.04 -19.57
N TYR A 146 -10.36 23.09 -19.99
CA TYR A 146 -11.77 23.03 -19.57
C TYR A 146 -11.92 22.79 -18.06
N HIS A 147 -11.11 21.90 -17.49
CA HIS A 147 -11.10 21.66 -16.05
C HIS A 147 -10.64 22.91 -15.28
N HIS A 148 -9.63 23.62 -15.79
CA HIS A 148 -9.18 24.86 -15.17
C HIS A 148 -10.25 25.96 -15.26
N LEU A 149 -10.94 26.06 -16.39
CA LEU A 149 -12.05 26.99 -16.59
C LEU A 149 -13.21 26.69 -15.65
N HIS A 150 -13.57 25.42 -15.52
CA HIS A 150 -14.63 24.94 -14.64
C HIS A 150 -14.29 25.16 -13.17
N ARG A 151 -13.05 24.84 -12.74
CA ARG A 151 -12.59 25.09 -11.36
C ARG A 151 -12.58 26.58 -11.03
N SER A 152 -12.12 27.42 -11.95
CA SER A 152 -12.15 28.89 -11.80
C SER A 152 -13.58 29.42 -11.73
N HIS A 153 -14.49 28.84 -12.52
CA HIS A 153 -15.92 29.18 -12.47
C HIS A 153 -16.53 28.78 -11.13
N LEU A 154 -16.30 27.55 -10.66
CA LEU A 154 -16.76 27.09 -9.35
C LEU A 154 -16.21 27.94 -8.21
N GLN A 155 -14.93 28.32 -8.23
CA GLN A 155 -14.35 29.23 -7.24
C GLN A 155 -15.01 30.61 -7.27
N ARG A 156 -15.39 31.10 -8.46
CA ARG A 156 -16.08 32.39 -8.61
C ARG A 156 -17.53 32.31 -8.14
N CYS A 157 -18.20 31.18 -8.33
CA CYS A 157 -19.54 30.90 -7.79
C CYS A 157 -19.52 30.64 -6.27
N LEU A 158 -18.38 30.22 -5.71
CA LEU A 158 -18.16 30.00 -4.28
C LEU A 158 -17.62 31.22 -3.54
N LEU A 159 -17.32 32.34 -4.23
CA LEU A 159 -17.18 33.63 -3.53
C LEU A 159 -18.52 33.96 -2.87
N PRO A 160 -18.52 34.37 -1.60
CA PRO A 160 -19.74 34.42 -0.81
C PRO A 160 -20.73 35.36 -1.49
N LEU A 161 -21.96 34.88 -1.65
CA LEU A 161 -23.13 35.77 -1.65
C LEU A 161 -22.96 36.64 -0.40
N SER A 162 -22.50 37.88 -0.57
CA SER A 162 -22.36 38.85 0.50
C SER A 162 -23.64 38.81 1.31
N PRO A 163 -23.60 38.64 2.65
CA PRO A 163 -24.82 38.71 3.43
C PRO A 163 -25.42 40.10 3.17
N HIS A 164 -26.65 40.13 2.66
CA HIS A 164 -27.41 41.35 2.54
C HIS A 164 -27.37 42.04 3.91
N ARG A 165 -26.68 43.17 3.97
CA ARG A 165 -26.75 44.11 5.09
C ARG A 165 -28.18 44.63 5.04
N SER A 166 -29.06 44.03 5.84
CA SER A 166 -30.35 44.64 6.14
C SER A 166 -30.04 45.86 6.99
N GLU A 167 -30.04 47.03 6.36
CA GLU A 167 -30.20 48.31 7.04
C GLU A 167 -31.67 48.39 7.46
N GLU A 168 -31.95 48.25 8.76
CA GLU A 168 -33.01 48.96 9.49
C GLU A 168 -32.58 49.15 10.95
#